data_AF-A0A813EBS3-F1
#
_entry.id   AF-A0A813EBS3-F1
#
_cell.length_a   1.000
_cell.length_b   1.000
_cell.length_c   1.000
_cell.angle_alpha   90.00
_cell.angle_beta   90.00
_cell.angle_gamma   90.00
#
_symmetry.space_group_name_H-M   'P 1'
#
loop_
_entity.id
_entity.type
_entity.pdbx_description
1 polymer ?
#
loop_
_entity_poly.entity_id
_entity_poly.type
_entity_poly.pdbx_seq_one_letter_code
_entity_poly.pdbx_strand_id
1 'polypeptide(L)'
;MAEPSKKRPRHDQTLLPKVTEVALHHAKISKEVGGMRVLGVRGHLRPPESQGPEGSDEKDGEALGLSASDAAVLASMLRSPHSIQIDQADFSELLEVRQELPRVLAEGDPKRPYRERKGQLKTVVHWGQRKLLLSEIEFLTLHGTDCNRVIYAGAAPGTHIPFLTSLFPHLEFVLVDPGEFRVQSSERPKIEVRREFFTAELAASLRQRADGAGGPRDSRTLFISDVRTGDPKIHSKEQVEAFVAKDMAMQQEWVRLLVPRRAMLKFRLPWAAGATEYLDGEVRLPVWGPPTTTEARLMTDGVSTKSYDNTGYEQQMFYFNNVTRVRRYRTAMIGNGLCESYDSAAELQILGGFVASLSESRRRTLEEVLGVEVDQSPSAVLDPLLEALFRRLSSESSARGAKGR
;
A
#
# COMPACT_ATOMS: atom_id res chain seq x y z
N MET A 1 -59.16 -4.68 -6.42
CA MET A 1 -58.64 -5.22 -5.14
C MET A 1 -57.75 -6.40 -5.52
N ALA A 2 -56.46 -6.52 -5.25
CA ALA A 2 -55.50 -5.80 -4.43
C ALA A 2 -54.10 -5.85 -5.10
N GLU A 3 -53.17 -5.09 -4.52
CA GLU A 3 -51.89 -4.58 -5.01
C GLU A 3 -50.79 -5.57 -5.46
N PRO A 4 -49.84 -5.11 -6.30
CA PRO A 4 -48.46 -5.57 -6.32
C PRO A 4 -47.55 -4.62 -5.52
N SER A 5 -46.86 -5.12 -4.49
CA SER A 5 -45.61 -4.49 -4.02
C SER A 5 -44.77 -5.48 -3.22
N LYS A 6 -43.81 -6.10 -3.91
CA LYS A 6 -42.68 -6.78 -3.26
C LYS A 6 -41.86 -5.71 -2.54
N LYS A 7 -41.97 -5.67 -1.20
CA LYS A 7 -41.16 -4.83 -0.32
C LYS A 7 -39.67 -5.01 -0.66
N ARG A 8 -39.00 -3.90 -0.97
CA ARG A 8 -37.53 -3.81 -1.04
C ARG A 8 -36.94 -4.24 0.32
N PRO A 9 -35.75 -4.87 0.35
CA PRO A 9 -35.07 -5.14 1.61
C PRO A 9 -34.79 -3.81 2.30
N ARG A 10 -35.28 -3.66 3.54
CA ARG A 10 -34.94 -2.54 4.41
C ARG A 10 -33.44 -2.64 4.69
N HIS A 11 -32.69 -1.61 4.30
CA HIS A 11 -31.37 -1.37 4.87
C HIS A 11 -31.56 -1.30 6.39
N ASP A 12 -30.85 -2.15 7.12
CA ASP A 12 -30.70 -1.99 8.56
C ASP A 12 -29.83 -0.73 8.76
N GLN A 13 -30.48 0.42 8.77
CA GLN A 13 -29.88 1.71 9.06
C GLN A 13 -29.75 1.79 10.58
N THR A 14 -28.64 1.27 11.11
CA THR A 14 -28.04 1.92 12.28
C THR A 14 -27.86 3.38 11.87
N LEU A 15 -28.64 4.29 12.44
CA LEU A 15 -28.53 5.72 12.24
C LEU A 15 -27.05 6.08 12.30
N LEU A 16 -26.47 6.47 11.16
CA LEU A 16 -25.12 7.00 11.16
C LEU A 16 -25.16 8.19 12.12
N PRO A 17 -24.21 8.33 13.06
CA PRO A 17 -24.16 9.49 13.93
C PRO A 17 -24.33 10.76 13.08
N LYS A 18 -25.10 11.75 13.55
CA LYS A 18 -25.41 12.99 12.81
C LYS A 18 -24.15 13.63 12.21
N VAL A 19 -23.03 13.52 12.93
CA VAL A 19 -21.69 13.94 12.48
C VAL A 19 -21.20 13.22 11.22
N THR A 20 -21.45 11.93 11.09
CA THR A 20 -21.10 11.11 9.92
C THR A 20 -21.98 11.44 8.72
N GLU A 21 -23.28 11.71 8.91
CA GLU A 21 -24.15 12.16 7.83
C GLU A 21 -23.73 13.53 7.28
N VAL A 22 -23.37 14.46 8.18
CA VAL A 22 -22.80 15.76 7.81
C VAL A 22 -21.47 15.57 7.09
N ALA A 23 -20.54 14.77 7.63
CA ALA A 23 -19.26 14.49 6.97
C ALA A 23 -19.45 13.91 5.56
N LEU A 24 -20.41 13.00 5.37
CA LEU A 24 -20.76 12.43 4.07
C LEU A 24 -21.40 13.43 3.11
N HIS A 25 -22.25 14.34 3.61
CA HIS A 25 -22.83 15.43 2.82
C HIS A 25 -21.77 16.40 2.30
N HIS A 26 -20.76 16.68 3.13
CA HIS A 26 -19.63 17.51 2.77
C HIS A 26 -18.57 16.74 1.95
N ALA A 27 -18.54 15.42 2.00
CA ALA A 27 -17.71 14.59 1.14
C ALA A 27 -18.21 14.55 -0.32
N LYS A 28 -17.34 14.84 -1.30
CA LYS A 28 -17.52 14.34 -2.67
C LYS A 28 -17.41 12.82 -2.63
N ILE A 29 -18.53 12.12 -2.71
CA ILE A 29 -18.56 10.65 -2.74
C ILE A 29 -18.90 10.19 -4.16
N SER A 30 -18.14 9.22 -4.68
CA SER A 30 -18.50 8.44 -5.87
C SER A 30 -18.91 7.04 -5.46
N LYS A 31 -20.03 6.53 -5.99
CA LYS A 31 -20.41 5.13 -5.81
C LYS A 31 -19.62 4.27 -6.82
N GLU A 32 -18.95 3.23 -6.33
CA GLU A 32 -18.27 2.23 -7.16
C GLU A 32 -18.74 0.81 -6.79
N VAL A 33 -18.50 -0.17 -7.66
CA VAL A 33 -18.88 -1.57 -7.40
C VAL A 33 -18.12 -2.07 -6.17
N GLY A 34 -18.84 -2.33 -5.07
CA GLY A 34 -18.28 -2.82 -3.80
C GLY A 34 -18.15 -1.78 -2.67
N GLY A 35 -18.53 -0.52 -2.89
CA GLY A 35 -18.51 0.52 -1.84
C GLY A 35 -18.77 1.94 -2.31
N MET A 36 -18.56 2.90 -1.40
CA MET A 36 -18.63 4.34 -1.67
C MET A 36 -17.22 4.92 -1.52
N ARG A 37 -16.66 5.47 -2.59
CA ARG A 37 -15.36 6.12 -2.61
C ARG A 37 -15.52 7.58 -2.21
N VAL A 38 -14.86 8.02 -1.15
CA VAL A 38 -14.73 9.45 -0.85
C VAL A 38 -13.65 10.02 -1.78
N LEU A 39 -14.06 10.84 -2.75
CA LEU A 39 -13.22 11.56 -3.72
C LEU A 39 -12.61 12.86 -3.15
N GLY A 40 -12.84 13.15 -1.88
CA GLY A 40 -12.43 14.38 -1.17
C GLY A 40 -13.64 15.06 -0.53
N VAL A 41 -13.43 16.09 0.27
CA VAL A 41 -14.50 16.92 0.85
C VAL A 41 -14.69 18.17 -0.04
N ARG A 42 -15.93 18.57 -0.32
CA ARG A 42 -16.25 19.85 -0.98
C ARG A 42 -15.71 20.98 -0.09
N GLY A 43 -14.67 21.64 -0.59
CA GLY A 43 -14.09 22.82 0.05
C GLY A 43 -13.06 22.44 1.11
N HIS A 44 -11.84 22.97 0.96
CA HIS A 44 -10.78 22.97 1.97
C HIS A 44 -10.01 21.66 2.19
N LEU A 45 -9.16 21.33 1.21
CA LEU A 45 -7.77 20.99 1.54
C LEU A 45 -6.94 22.26 1.30
N ARG A 46 -6.91 23.17 2.26
CA ARG A 46 -5.90 24.24 2.27
C ARG A 46 -4.69 23.74 3.07
N PRO A 47 -3.46 24.12 2.68
CA PRO A 47 -2.26 23.76 3.42
C PRO A 47 -2.31 24.29 4.87
N PRO A 48 -1.63 23.61 5.81
CA PRO A 48 -1.62 23.97 7.24
C PRO A 48 -1.23 25.43 7.50
N GLU A 49 -0.42 26.01 6.63
CA GLU A 49 0.11 27.38 6.71
C GLU A 49 -0.96 28.49 6.57
N SER A 50 -2.19 28.12 6.17
CA SER A 50 -3.30 29.07 6.03
C SER A 50 -4.21 29.17 7.26
N GLN A 51 -3.94 28.41 8.31
CA GLN A 51 -4.63 28.50 9.58
C GLN A 51 -3.69 29.10 10.63
N GLY A 52 -3.97 30.35 11.02
CA GLY A 52 -3.47 30.86 12.29
C GLY A 52 -3.96 29.99 13.45
N PRO A 53 -3.34 30.08 14.64
CA PRO A 53 -3.62 29.19 15.77
C PRO A 53 -5.06 29.27 16.32
N GLU A 54 -5.90 30.17 15.81
CA GLU A 54 -7.26 30.37 16.28
C GLU A 54 -8.22 30.64 15.09
N GLY A 55 -9.28 29.82 14.93
CA GLY A 55 -10.58 30.41 14.58
C GLY A 55 -11.32 30.07 13.27
N SER A 56 -11.12 28.94 12.57
CA SER A 56 -12.02 28.56 11.45
C SER A 56 -12.92 27.34 11.70
N ASP A 57 -12.45 26.33 12.42
CA ASP A 57 -13.16 25.03 12.43
C ASP A 57 -14.30 24.98 13.46
N GLU A 58 -14.26 25.81 14.51
CA GLU A 58 -15.34 25.91 15.51
C GLU A 58 -16.59 26.64 14.98
N LYS A 59 -16.43 27.60 14.06
CA LYS A 59 -17.54 28.42 13.55
C LYS A 59 -18.48 27.67 12.60
N ASP A 60 -18.00 26.62 11.95
CA ASP A 60 -18.82 25.78 11.07
C ASP A 60 -19.70 24.78 11.86
N GLY A 61 -19.32 24.42 13.08
CA GLY A 61 -20.07 23.50 13.95
C GLY A 61 -21.35 24.10 14.54
N GLU A 62 -21.31 25.38 14.93
CA GLU A 62 -22.49 26.10 15.47
C GLU A 62 -23.57 26.32 14.40
N ALA A 63 -23.19 26.60 13.15
CA ALA A 63 -24.12 26.76 12.03
C ALA A 63 -24.88 25.46 11.69
N LEU A 64 -24.34 24.29 12.10
CA LEU A 64 -24.90 22.96 11.88
C LEU A 64 -25.64 22.39 13.11
N GLY A 65 -25.66 23.13 14.23
CA GLY A 65 -26.27 22.71 15.49
C GLY A 65 -25.64 21.42 16.04
N LEU A 66 -24.31 21.33 15.99
CA LEU A 66 -23.52 20.23 16.57
C LEU A 66 -23.01 20.61 17.97
N SER A 67 -22.83 19.62 18.84
CA SER A 67 -22.10 19.83 20.10
C SER A 67 -20.62 20.10 19.82
N ALA A 68 -19.90 20.71 20.76
CA ALA A 68 -18.45 20.92 20.63
C ALA A 68 -17.68 19.60 20.40
N SER A 69 -18.10 18.52 21.06
CA SER A 69 -17.53 17.18 20.82
C SER A 69 -17.81 16.65 19.42
N ASP A 70 -19.03 16.86 18.89
CA ASP A 70 -19.38 16.42 17.54
C ASP A 70 -18.67 17.26 16.48
N ALA A 71 -18.47 18.57 16.72
CA ALA A 71 -17.70 19.44 15.83
C ALA A 71 -16.22 19.02 15.77
N ALA A 72 -15.61 18.65 16.89
CA ALA A 72 -14.24 18.13 16.93
C ALA A 72 -14.09 16.78 16.20
N VAL A 73 -15.08 15.90 16.32
CA VAL A 73 -15.16 14.64 15.54
C VAL A 73 -15.30 14.94 14.05
N LEU A 74 -16.16 15.90 13.67
CA LEU A 74 -16.32 16.30 12.28
C LEU A 74 -15.01 16.82 11.70
N ALA A 75 -14.36 17.79 12.36
CA ALA A 75 -13.08 18.34 11.92
C ALA A 75 -12.02 17.25 11.74
N SER A 76 -11.95 16.30 12.67
CA SER A 76 -11.08 15.12 12.56
C SER A 76 -11.39 14.24 11.34
N MET A 77 -12.68 13.98 11.07
CA MET A 77 -13.12 13.23 9.89
C MET A 77 -12.81 13.96 8.58
N LEU A 78 -12.84 15.29 8.55
CA LEU A 78 -12.49 16.05 7.35
C LEU A 78 -10.99 15.97 7.03
N ARG A 79 -10.13 15.89 8.07
CA ARG A 79 -8.66 15.75 7.92
C ARG A 79 -8.22 14.33 7.58
N SER A 80 -9.02 13.32 7.92
CA SER A 80 -8.88 11.94 7.42
C SER A 80 -10.25 11.39 7.02
N PRO A 81 -10.68 11.59 5.76
CA PRO A 81 -11.99 11.13 5.29
C PRO A 81 -12.17 9.61 5.36
N HIS A 82 -11.07 8.87 5.51
CA HIS A 82 -11.11 7.43 5.71
C HIS A 82 -11.68 7.04 7.07
N SER A 83 -11.61 7.91 8.06
CA SER A 83 -12.16 7.74 9.40
C SER A 83 -13.69 7.64 9.43
N ILE A 84 -14.38 8.10 8.37
CA ILE A 84 -15.85 8.07 8.27
C ILE A 84 -16.41 6.63 8.32
N GLN A 85 -15.61 5.60 7.95
CA GLN A 85 -16.08 4.21 7.96
C GLN A 85 -16.01 3.49 9.32
N ILE A 86 -15.53 4.17 10.35
CA ILE A 86 -15.25 3.57 11.66
C ILE A 86 -16.53 3.46 12.49
N ASP A 87 -16.63 2.39 13.27
CA ASP A 87 -17.74 2.19 14.20
C ASP A 87 -17.69 3.26 15.31
N GLN A 88 -18.85 3.76 15.75
CA GLN A 88 -18.93 4.82 16.76
C GLN A 88 -18.17 4.49 18.06
N ALA A 89 -18.11 3.20 18.42
CA ALA A 89 -17.37 2.72 19.59
C ALA A 89 -15.86 3.00 19.53
N ASP A 90 -15.30 3.17 18.33
CA ASP A 90 -13.88 3.41 18.08
C ASP A 90 -13.58 4.91 17.86
N PHE A 91 -14.54 5.83 18.05
CA PHE A 91 -14.35 7.26 17.80
C PHE A 91 -13.33 7.94 18.71
N SER A 92 -13.13 7.45 19.93
CA SER A 92 -12.05 7.95 20.80
C SER A 92 -10.68 7.75 20.15
N GLU A 93 -10.47 6.59 19.53
CA GLU A 93 -9.23 6.25 18.84
C GLU A 93 -9.00 7.08 17.57
N LEU A 94 -10.08 7.67 17.02
CA LEU A 94 -10.02 8.53 15.85
C LEU A 94 -9.56 9.95 16.12
N LEU A 95 -9.88 10.47 17.30
CA LEU A 95 -9.51 11.82 17.68
C LEU A 95 -8.00 11.91 17.96
N GLU A 96 -7.39 10.79 18.38
CA GLU A 96 -5.96 10.69 18.60
C GLU A 96 -5.17 10.74 17.29
N VAL A 97 -4.28 11.73 17.17
CA VAL A 97 -3.27 11.76 16.11
C VAL A 97 -2.07 10.97 16.58
N ARG A 98 -1.78 9.85 15.92
CA ARG A 98 -0.63 9.00 16.24
C ARG A 98 0.64 9.54 15.59
N GLN A 99 1.74 9.50 16.35
CA GLN A 99 3.09 9.79 15.83
C GLN A 99 3.74 8.54 15.26
N GLU A 100 3.59 7.42 15.94
CA GLU A 100 4.12 6.13 15.50
C GLU A 100 3.25 5.56 14.38
N LEU A 101 3.90 5.22 13.27
CA LEU A 101 3.27 4.59 12.12
C LEU A 101 3.82 3.17 11.96
N PRO A 102 3.05 2.11 12.28
CA PRO A 102 3.53 0.75 12.15
C PRO A 102 3.67 0.39 10.67
N ARG A 103 4.85 -0.11 10.27
CA ARG A 103 5.09 -0.65 8.92
C ARG A 103 5.20 -2.17 8.88
N VAL A 104 5.47 -2.78 10.03
CA VAL A 104 5.61 -4.22 10.22
C VAL A 104 4.46 -4.69 11.11
N LEU A 105 3.81 -5.79 10.72
CA LEU A 105 2.83 -6.50 11.54
C LEU A 105 3.58 -7.44 12.51
N ALA A 106 3.53 -7.12 13.80
CA ALA A 106 4.14 -7.92 14.85
C ALA A 106 3.18 -8.98 15.41
N GLU A 107 3.72 -10.03 16.01
CA GLU A 107 2.93 -11.13 16.58
C GLU A 107 1.99 -10.69 17.73
N GLY A 108 2.40 -9.66 18.48
CA GLY A 108 1.62 -9.06 19.56
C GLY A 108 0.66 -7.95 19.12
N ASP A 109 0.56 -7.65 17.81
CA ASP A 109 -0.30 -6.56 17.35
C ASP A 109 -1.78 -6.85 17.62
N PRO A 110 -2.60 -5.80 17.81
CA PRO A 110 -4.01 -5.93 18.15
C PRO A 110 -4.80 -6.79 17.17
N LYS A 111 -5.74 -7.57 17.70
CA LYS A 111 -6.63 -8.48 16.98
C LYS A 111 -8.08 -8.04 17.13
N ARG A 112 -8.88 -8.22 16.07
CA ARG A 112 -10.34 -8.09 16.13
C ARG A 112 -10.98 -9.29 15.43
N PRO A 113 -11.95 -9.98 16.05
CA PRO A 113 -12.65 -11.09 15.40
C PRO A 113 -13.17 -10.68 14.03
N TYR A 114 -12.89 -11.50 13.02
CA TYR A 114 -13.31 -11.20 11.66
C TYR A 114 -14.84 -11.24 11.56
N ARG A 115 -15.38 -10.29 10.78
CA ARG A 115 -16.77 -10.29 10.35
C ARG A 115 -16.88 -9.77 8.92
N GLU A 116 -17.80 -10.32 8.14
CA GLU A 116 -18.03 -9.83 6.79
C GLU A 116 -18.64 -8.42 6.84
N ARG A 117 -18.02 -7.47 6.12
CA ARG A 117 -18.47 -6.07 6.04
C ARG A 117 -19.23 -5.80 4.74
N LYS A 118 -20.15 -6.70 4.37
CA LYS A 118 -20.98 -6.53 3.17
C LYS A 118 -22.00 -5.42 3.40
N GLY A 119 -22.16 -4.52 2.43
CA GLY A 119 -23.08 -3.38 2.53
C GLY A 119 -22.62 -2.24 3.45
N GLN A 120 -21.49 -2.40 4.15
CA GLN A 120 -20.90 -1.33 4.95
C GLN A 120 -20.09 -0.36 4.09
N LEU A 121 -20.04 0.89 4.54
CA LEU A 121 -19.20 1.93 3.95
C LEU A 121 -17.72 1.54 4.05
N LYS A 122 -16.99 1.69 2.95
CA LYS A 122 -15.54 1.47 2.85
C LYS A 122 -14.93 2.67 2.15
N THR A 123 -14.20 3.49 2.90
CA THR A 123 -13.71 4.80 2.45
C THR A 123 -12.28 4.75 1.91
N VAL A 124 -11.50 3.75 2.34
CA VAL A 124 -10.12 3.51 1.88
C VAL A 124 -10.08 3.25 0.38
N VAL A 125 -9.06 3.79 -0.28
CA VAL A 125 -8.88 3.68 -1.74
C VAL A 125 -7.84 2.61 -2.07
N HIS A 126 -8.13 1.82 -3.10
CA HIS A 126 -7.16 0.89 -3.66
C HIS A 126 -6.47 1.50 -4.88
N TRP A 127 -5.14 1.58 -4.85
CA TRP A 127 -4.32 1.93 -6.01
C TRP A 127 -3.28 0.84 -6.29
N GLY A 128 -3.63 -0.08 -7.20
CA GLY A 128 -2.84 -1.28 -7.50
C GLY A 128 -1.37 -1.01 -7.84
N GLN A 129 -1.09 -0.17 -8.84
CA GLN A 129 0.29 0.13 -9.26
C GLN A 129 1.06 0.91 -8.19
N ARG A 130 0.39 1.84 -7.48
CA ARG A 130 1.00 2.60 -6.37
C ARG A 130 1.39 1.69 -5.21
N LYS A 131 0.52 0.74 -4.85
CA LYS A 131 0.77 -0.29 -3.83
C LYS A 131 2.04 -1.08 -4.14
N LEU A 132 2.19 -1.53 -5.39
CA LEU A 132 3.37 -2.30 -5.82
C LEU A 132 4.63 -1.44 -5.71
N LEU A 133 4.63 -0.29 -6.39
CA LEU A 133 5.76 0.63 -6.44
C LEU A 133 6.26 1.02 -5.05
N LEU A 134 5.37 1.37 -4.12
CA LEU A 134 5.79 1.76 -2.77
C LEU A 134 6.40 0.60 -1.98
N SER A 135 5.85 -0.62 -2.09
CA SER A 135 6.44 -1.78 -1.43
C SER A 135 7.83 -2.11 -1.98
N GLU A 136 8.04 -1.92 -3.28
CA GLU A 136 9.32 -2.15 -3.94
C GLU A 136 10.34 -1.06 -3.59
N ILE A 137 9.93 0.22 -3.56
CA ILE A 137 10.79 1.31 -3.09
C ILE A 137 11.21 1.05 -1.64
N GLU A 138 10.29 0.66 -0.76
CA GLU A 138 10.60 0.32 0.63
C GLU A 138 11.63 -0.82 0.69
N PHE A 139 11.38 -1.92 -0.03
CA PHE A 139 12.27 -3.08 -0.07
C PHE A 139 13.69 -2.74 -0.58
N LEU A 140 13.77 -2.06 -1.73
CA LEU A 140 15.04 -1.74 -2.38
C LEU A 140 15.81 -0.66 -1.61
N THR A 141 15.12 0.25 -0.91
CA THR A 141 15.77 1.20 0.00
C THR A 141 16.43 0.47 1.18
N LEU A 142 15.73 -0.50 1.77
CA LEU A 142 16.24 -1.23 2.94
C LEU A 142 17.36 -2.23 2.62
N HIS A 143 17.38 -2.78 1.40
CA HIS A 143 18.24 -3.92 1.07
C HIS A 143 19.06 -3.78 -0.21
N GLY A 144 18.87 -2.71 -0.98
CA GLY A 144 19.47 -2.53 -2.31
C GLY A 144 20.88 -1.94 -2.34
N THR A 145 21.39 -1.38 -1.24
CA THR A 145 22.67 -0.64 -1.24
C THR A 145 23.87 -1.49 -1.67
N ASP A 146 23.99 -2.71 -1.17
CA ASP A 146 25.12 -3.62 -1.47
C ASP A 146 24.82 -4.61 -2.61
N CYS A 147 23.65 -4.47 -3.23
CA CYS A 147 23.17 -5.35 -4.28
C CYS A 147 23.40 -4.71 -5.65
N ASN A 148 23.48 -5.55 -6.67
CA ASN A 148 23.57 -5.09 -8.06
C ASN A 148 22.49 -5.70 -8.95
N ARG A 149 21.69 -6.65 -8.44
CA ARG A 149 20.73 -7.39 -9.25
C ARG A 149 19.41 -7.63 -8.52
N VAL A 150 18.31 -7.54 -9.25
CA VAL A 150 16.96 -7.85 -8.82
C VAL A 150 16.34 -8.84 -9.80
N ILE A 151 15.88 -9.98 -9.29
CA ILE A 151 15.06 -10.93 -10.06
C ILE A 151 13.60 -10.70 -9.63
N TYR A 152 12.72 -10.39 -10.57
CA TYR A 152 11.32 -10.10 -10.32
C TYR A 152 10.43 -11.11 -11.05
N ALA A 153 9.84 -12.05 -10.31
CA ALA A 153 8.85 -13.00 -10.81
C ALA A 153 7.41 -12.46 -10.67
N GLY A 154 6.62 -12.55 -11.74
CA GLY A 154 5.27 -11.99 -11.76
C GLY A 154 5.26 -10.49 -12.03
N ALA A 155 6.17 -10.02 -12.88
CA ALA A 155 6.46 -8.60 -13.06
C ALA A 155 5.56 -7.89 -14.12
N ALA A 156 4.80 -8.62 -14.94
CA ALA A 156 3.97 -7.98 -15.96
C ALA A 156 2.63 -7.46 -15.38
N PRO A 157 2.04 -6.40 -15.98
CA PRO A 157 2.55 -5.61 -17.09
C PRO A 157 3.66 -4.61 -16.69
N GLY A 158 3.95 -4.50 -15.39
CA GLY A 158 5.11 -3.77 -14.88
C GLY A 158 5.11 -2.27 -15.17
N THR A 159 3.94 -1.62 -15.19
CA THR A 159 3.84 -0.23 -15.68
C THR A 159 4.62 0.78 -14.85
N HIS A 160 4.81 0.52 -13.55
CA HIS A 160 5.60 1.36 -12.65
C HIS A 160 7.11 1.06 -12.71
N ILE A 161 7.53 -0.08 -13.29
CA ILE A 161 8.93 -0.53 -13.28
C ILE A 161 9.88 0.47 -13.98
N PRO A 162 9.53 1.12 -15.11
CA PRO A 162 10.37 2.16 -15.70
C PRO A 162 10.73 3.29 -14.72
N PHE A 163 9.80 3.65 -13.83
CA PHE A 163 10.05 4.64 -12.80
C PHE A 163 10.86 4.06 -11.64
N LEU A 164 10.52 2.86 -11.16
CA LEU A 164 11.29 2.16 -10.12
C LEU A 164 12.78 2.05 -10.50
N THR A 165 13.07 1.62 -11.72
CA THR A 165 14.46 1.46 -12.21
C THR A 165 15.21 2.79 -12.33
N SER A 166 14.53 3.92 -12.53
CA SER A 166 15.18 5.23 -12.47
C SER A 166 15.55 5.67 -11.06
N LEU A 167 14.83 5.19 -10.04
CA LEU A 167 15.16 5.46 -8.63
C LEU A 167 16.38 4.64 -8.18
N PHE A 168 16.53 3.41 -8.69
CA PHE A 168 17.62 2.48 -8.36
C PHE A 168 18.47 2.09 -9.59
N PRO A 169 19.14 3.04 -10.26
CA PRO A 169 19.84 2.77 -11.51
C PRO A 169 21.14 2.00 -11.34
N HIS A 170 21.60 1.76 -10.11
CA HIS A 170 22.74 0.88 -9.84
C HIS A 170 22.34 -0.60 -9.95
N LEU A 171 21.05 -0.93 -9.88
CA LEU A 171 20.54 -2.30 -9.97
C LEU A 171 20.25 -2.71 -11.42
N GLU A 172 20.54 -3.96 -11.73
CA GLU A 172 20.11 -4.68 -12.93
C GLU A 172 18.86 -5.49 -12.62
N PHE A 173 17.86 -5.42 -13.50
CA PHE A 173 16.56 -6.07 -13.31
C PHE A 173 16.37 -7.20 -14.30
N VAL A 174 16.04 -8.39 -13.81
CA VAL A 174 15.56 -9.52 -14.59
C VAL A 174 14.08 -9.69 -14.31
N LEU A 175 13.24 -9.27 -15.26
CA LEU A 175 11.79 -9.28 -15.15
C LEU A 175 11.24 -10.51 -15.86
N VAL A 176 10.48 -11.34 -15.12
CA VAL A 176 9.95 -12.60 -15.65
C VAL A 176 8.44 -12.67 -15.45
N ASP A 177 7.72 -12.84 -16.55
CA ASP A 177 6.28 -13.06 -16.57
C ASP A 177 5.84 -13.55 -17.97
N PRO A 178 4.89 -14.48 -18.10
CA PRO A 178 4.34 -14.87 -19.40
C PRO A 178 3.54 -13.72 -20.07
N GLY A 179 3.08 -12.74 -19.30
CA GLY A 179 2.31 -11.60 -19.76
C GLY A 179 3.09 -10.62 -20.63
N GLU A 180 2.38 -9.61 -21.13
CA GLU A 180 2.98 -8.54 -21.91
C GLU A 180 3.52 -7.43 -21.01
N PHE A 181 4.78 -7.05 -21.22
CA PHE A 181 5.44 -5.96 -20.51
C PHE A 181 5.25 -4.63 -21.22
N ARG A 182 5.08 -3.56 -20.45
CA ARG A 182 5.13 -2.18 -20.99
C ARG A 182 6.53 -1.64 -21.17
N VAL A 183 7.52 -2.26 -20.54
CA VAL A 183 8.93 -1.88 -20.65
C VAL A 183 9.61 -2.70 -21.74
N GLN A 184 10.42 -2.05 -22.57
CA GLN A 184 11.25 -2.72 -23.57
C GLN A 184 12.72 -2.65 -23.17
N SER A 185 13.43 -3.79 -23.22
CA SER A 185 14.86 -3.88 -22.89
C SER A 185 15.75 -3.00 -23.78
N SER A 186 15.36 -2.79 -25.04
CA SER A 186 16.07 -1.93 -26.00
C SER A 186 16.23 -0.49 -25.52
N GLU A 187 15.32 -0.02 -24.67
CA GLU A 187 15.33 1.35 -24.14
C GLU A 187 16.13 1.47 -22.84
N ARG A 188 16.42 0.34 -22.17
CA ARG A 188 16.98 0.29 -20.82
C ARG A 188 17.92 -0.91 -20.67
N PRO A 189 19.24 -0.74 -20.90
CA PRO A 189 20.18 -1.86 -20.97
C PRO A 189 20.33 -2.65 -19.66
N LYS A 190 19.93 -2.08 -18.52
CA LYS A 190 19.90 -2.75 -17.21
C LYS A 190 18.61 -3.53 -16.94
N ILE A 191 17.76 -3.72 -17.94
CA ILE A 191 16.51 -4.47 -17.83
C ILE A 191 16.53 -5.62 -18.83
N GLU A 192 16.51 -6.84 -18.31
CA GLU A 192 16.28 -8.07 -19.06
C GLU A 192 14.81 -8.48 -18.90
N VAL A 193 14.07 -8.61 -20.00
CA VAL A 193 12.67 -9.06 -20.00
C VAL A 193 12.59 -10.50 -20.52
N ARG A 194 12.01 -11.40 -19.72
CA ARG A 194 11.75 -12.80 -20.07
C ARG A 194 10.25 -13.09 -20.08
N ARG A 195 9.71 -13.36 -21.28
CA ARG A 195 8.29 -13.65 -21.50
C ARG A 195 7.96 -15.13 -21.31
N GLU A 196 8.17 -15.63 -20.10
CA GLU A 196 7.99 -17.03 -19.74
C GLU A 196 7.47 -17.18 -18.30
N PHE A 197 7.02 -18.38 -17.93
CA PHE A 197 6.70 -18.68 -16.55
C PHE A 197 7.97 -18.79 -15.71
N PHE A 198 7.93 -18.27 -14.48
CA PHE A 198 9.02 -18.47 -13.54
C PHE A 198 8.96 -19.88 -12.95
N THR A 199 9.83 -20.78 -13.40
CA THR A 199 9.88 -22.19 -12.95
C THR A 199 11.03 -22.44 -11.98
N ALA A 200 11.05 -23.61 -11.33
CA ALA A 200 12.17 -24.04 -10.50
C ALA A 200 13.48 -24.13 -11.29
N GLU A 201 13.42 -24.62 -12.53
CA GLU A 201 14.57 -24.70 -13.43
C GLU A 201 15.11 -23.32 -13.77
N LEU A 202 14.22 -22.37 -14.08
CA LEU A 202 14.61 -20.99 -14.34
C LEU A 202 15.23 -20.34 -13.10
N ALA A 203 14.61 -20.50 -11.92
CA ALA A 203 15.15 -20.02 -10.65
C ALA A 203 16.57 -20.57 -10.40
N ALA A 204 16.78 -21.87 -10.58
CA ALA A 204 18.10 -22.50 -10.44
C ALA A 204 19.11 -21.96 -11.46
N SER A 205 18.69 -21.70 -12.69
CA SER A 205 19.57 -21.15 -13.75
C SER A 205 19.96 -19.69 -13.53
N LEU A 206 19.08 -18.90 -12.90
CA LEU A 206 19.31 -17.49 -12.63
C LEU A 206 20.18 -17.24 -11.40
N ARG A 207 20.38 -18.26 -10.55
CA ARG A 207 21.29 -18.19 -9.41
C ARG A 207 22.70 -17.87 -9.88
N GLN A 208 23.21 -16.70 -9.52
CA GLN A 208 24.62 -16.40 -9.69
C GLN A 208 25.37 -16.91 -8.45
N ARG A 209 26.47 -17.64 -8.68
CA ARG A 209 27.41 -17.93 -7.60
C ARG A 209 28.25 -16.67 -7.41
N ALA A 210 28.29 -16.14 -6.18
CA ALA A 210 29.16 -15.02 -5.87
C ALA A 210 30.60 -15.33 -6.30
N ASP A 211 31.28 -14.34 -6.87
CA ASP A 211 32.61 -14.43 -7.48
C ASP A 211 33.63 -15.18 -6.61
N GLY A 212 33.81 -16.49 -6.88
CA GLY A 212 34.90 -17.31 -6.35
C GLY A 212 34.85 -17.65 -4.85
N ALA A 213 34.00 -17.03 -4.04
CA ALA A 213 33.82 -17.40 -2.64
C ALA A 213 32.68 -18.42 -2.54
N GLY A 214 33.01 -19.67 -2.20
CA GLY A 214 32.06 -20.78 -1.97
C GLY A 214 31.10 -20.58 -0.78
N GLY A 215 30.61 -19.37 -0.57
CA GLY A 215 29.59 -19.06 0.41
C GLY A 215 28.21 -19.56 -0.02
N PRO A 216 27.30 -19.85 0.94
CA PRO A 216 26.03 -20.50 0.66
C PRO A 216 25.00 -19.62 -0.07
N ARG A 217 25.20 -18.29 -0.13
CA ARG A 217 24.20 -17.31 -0.61
C ARG A 217 24.71 -16.46 -1.77
N ASP A 218 23.81 -16.07 -2.67
CA ASP A 218 24.06 -14.98 -3.62
C ASP A 218 23.94 -13.65 -2.87
N SER A 219 25.09 -13.12 -2.45
CA SER A 219 25.17 -11.94 -1.57
C SER A 219 24.78 -10.62 -2.23
N ARG A 220 24.56 -10.60 -3.56
CA ARG A 220 24.31 -9.37 -4.34
C ARG A 220 22.99 -9.37 -5.11
N THR A 221 22.25 -10.49 -5.09
CA THR A 221 20.94 -10.63 -5.72
C THR A 221 19.81 -10.45 -4.72
N LEU A 222 18.83 -9.62 -5.09
CA LEU A 222 17.53 -9.52 -4.44
C LEU A 222 16.47 -10.26 -5.26
N PHE A 223 15.45 -10.79 -4.56
CA PHE A 223 14.32 -11.44 -5.20
C PHE A 223 13.01 -10.72 -4.87
N ILE A 224 12.17 -10.48 -5.86
CA ILE A 224 10.80 -9.96 -5.69
C ILE A 224 9.84 -10.93 -6.37
N SER A 225 8.76 -11.29 -5.67
CA SER A 225 7.67 -12.06 -6.27
C SER A 225 6.31 -11.43 -6.03
N ASP A 226 5.57 -11.22 -7.11
CA ASP A 226 4.14 -10.89 -7.08
C ASP A 226 3.32 -11.88 -7.93
N VAL A 227 3.76 -13.14 -7.99
CA VAL A 227 3.07 -14.19 -8.74
C VAL A 227 1.63 -14.36 -8.25
N ARG A 228 0.75 -14.65 -9.21
CA ARG A 228 -0.64 -15.01 -8.96
C ARG A 228 -1.13 -15.99 -10.01
N THR A 229 -1.42 -17.22 -9.61
CA THR A 229 -2.00 -18.22 -10.52
C THR A 229 -3.53 -18.23 -10.51
N GLY A 230 -4.15 -17.79 -9.41
CA GLY A 230 -5.61 -17.76 -9.26
C GLY A 230 -6.26 -16.40 -9.57
N ASP A 231 -7.25 -16.38 -10.46
CA ASP A 231 -8.16 -15.24 -10.68
C ASP A 231 -9.52 -15.43 -9.99
N PRO A 232 -9.89 -14.60 -8.99
CA PRO A 232 -11.17 -14.69 -8.27
C PRO A 232 -12.38 -14.27 -9.10
N LYS A 233 -12.18 -13.70 -10.30
CA LYS A 233 -13.28 -13.44 -11.25
C LYS A 233 -13.67 -14.70 -12.02
N ILE A 234 -12.77 -15.68 -12.09
CA ILE A 234 -12.91 -16.88 -12.92
C ILE A 234 -13.09 -18.12 -12.04
N HIS A 235 -12.38 -18.18 -10.92
CA HIS A 235 -12.32 -19.36 -10.06
C HIS A 235 -13.22 -19.25 -8.83
N SER A 236 -13.64 -20.40 -8.30
CA SER A 236 -14.35 -20.49 -7.02
C SER A 236 -13.46 -20.04 -5.85
N LYS A 237 -14.07 -19.78 -4.68
CA LYS A 237 -13.31 -19.40 -3.48
C LYS A 237 -12.31 -20.48 -3.09
N GLU A 238 -12.72 -21.74 -3.12
CA GLU A 238 -11.91 -22.91 -2.77
C GLU A 238 -10.71 -23.06 -3.72
N GLN A 239 -10.94 -22.85 -5.02
CA GLN A 239 -9.88 -22.83 -6.02
C GLN A 239 -8.89 -21.68 -5.78
N VAL A 240 -9.38 -20.47 -5.46
CA VAL A 240 -8.53 -19.33 -5.13
C VAL A 240 -7.65 -19.63 -3.91
N GLU A 241 -8.19 -20.25 -2.85
CA GLU A 241 -7.39 -20.65 -1.70
C GLU A 241 -6.32 -21.68 -2.05
N ALA A 242 -6.64 -22.67 -2.89
CA ALA A 242 -5.67 -23.66 -3.36
C ALA A 242 -4.56 -23.01 -4.20
N PHE A 243 -4.89 -22.04 -5.06
CA PHE A 243 -3.90 -21.26 -5.81
C PHE A 243 -2.99 -20.44 -4.90
N VAL A 244 -3.53 -19.81 -3.85
CA VAL A 244 -2.71 -19.06 -2.88
C VAL A 244 -1.70 -19.97 -2.18
N ALA A 245 -2.13 -21.15 -1.72
CA ALA A 245 -1.22 -22.11 -1.10
C ALA A 245 -0.12 -22.56 -2.08
N LYS A 246 -0.50 -22.83 -3.35
CA LYS A 246 0.46 -23.16 -4.42
C LYS A 246 1.44 -22.02 -4.70
N ASP A 247 0.95 -20.79 -4.82
CA ASP A 247 1.76 -19.59 -5.08
C ASP A 247 2.76 -19.35 -3.94
N MET A 248 2.36 -19.54 -2.68
CA MET A 248 3.27 -19.48 -1.54
C MET A 248 4.33 -20.57 -1.63
N ALA A 249 3.96 -21.83 -1.87
CA ALA A 249 4.90 -22.95 -1.99
C ALA A 249 5.95 -22.72 -3.10
N MET A 250 5.52 -22.25 -4.28
CA MET A 250 6.42 -21.88 -5.37
C MET A 250 7.40 -20.78 -4.96
N GLN A 251 6.91 -19.70 -4.34
CA GLN A 251 7.76 -18.62 -3.84
C GLN A 251 8.83 -19.12 -2.85
N GLN A 252 8.47 -20.05 -1.95
CA GLN A 252 9.40 -20.63 -0.98
C GLN A 252 10.46 -21.52 -1.65
N GLU A 253 10.06 -22.30 -2.65
CA GLU A 253 10.99 -23.09 -3.46
C GLU A 253 11.96 -22.18 -4.23
N TRP A 254 11.48 -21.11 -4.86
CA TRP A 254 12.32 -20.17 -5.59
C TRP A 254 13.33 -19.47 -4.70
N VAL A 255 12.95 -19.07 -3.47
CA VAL A 255 13.90 -18.52 -2.50
C VAL A 255 15.00 -19.53 -2.14
N ARG A 256 14.65 -20.81 -1.97
CA ARG A 256 15.63 -21.88 -1.70
C ARG A 256 16.57 -22.13 -2.88
N LEU A 257 16.08 -21.99 -4.11
CA LEU A 257 16.88 -22.22 -5.32
C LEU A 257 17.77 -21.03 -5.66
N LEU A 258 17.24 -19.81 -5.58
CA LEU A 258 17.96 -18.57 -5.84
C LEU A 258 18.97 -18.25 -4.73
N VAL A 259 18.63 -18.59 -3.49
CA VAL A 259 19.36 -18.20 -2.28
C VAL A 259 19.75 -16.71 -2.27
N PRO A 260 18.77 -15.79 -2.45
CA PRO A 260 19.05 -14.36 -2.56
C PRO A 260 19.55 -13.80 -1.23
N ARG A 261 20.13 -12.60 -1.26
CA ARG A 261 20.47 -11.84 -0.03
C ARG A 261 19.21 -11.56 0.79
N ARG A 262 18.16 -11.10 0.12
CA ARG A 262 16.82 -10.84 0.67
C ARG A 262 15.76 -11.08 -0.41
N ALA A 263 14.57 -11.44 0.02
CA ALA A 263 13.40 -11.59 -0.83
C ALA A 263 12.22 -10.78 -0.30
N MET A 264 11.44 -10.19 -1.21
CA MET A 264 10.10 -9.65 -0.93
C MET A 264 9.06 -10.50 -1.65
N LEU A 265 8.18 -11.13 -0.87
CA LEU A 265 7.20 -12.08 -1.36
C LEU A 265 5.78 -11.56 -1.17
N LYS A 266 4.90 -11.89 -2.11
CA LYS A 266 3.46 -11.77 -1.93
C LYS A 266 3.02 -12.71 -0.82
N PHE A 267 2.51 -12.13 0.27
CA PHE A 267 2.16 -12.88 1.46
C PHE A 267 0.67 -12.75 1.76
N ARG A 268 -0.03 -13.88 1.78
CA ARG A 268 -1.44 -13.95 2.15
C ARG A 268 -1.74 -15.34 2.66
N LEU A 269 -2.08 -15.46 3.94
CA LEU A 269 -2.46 -16.75 4.52
C LEU A 269 -3.85 -17.21 4.06
N PRO A 270 -4.13 -18.52 4.07
CA PRO A 270 -5.45 -19.07 3.82
C PRO A 270 -6.49 -18.57 4.83
N TRP A 271 -7.76 -18.51 4.44
CA TRP A 271 -8.87 -18.19 5.36
C TRP A 271 -9.18 -19.33 6.35
N ALA A 272 -8.79 -20.57 6.02
CA ALA A 272 -9.05 -21.70 6.89
C ALA A 272 -8.24 -21.60 8.20
N ALA A 273 -8.91 -21.83 9.33
CA ALA A 273 -8.27 -21.91 10.63
C ALA A 273 -7.17 -22.99 10.64
N GLY A 274 -6.13 -22.76 11.44
CA GLY A 274 -4.95 -23.62 11.52
C GLY A 274 -3.67 -22.81 11.43
N ALA A 275 -2.57 -23.50 11.14
CA ALA A 275 -1.26 -22.90 11.00
C ALA A 275 -0.68 -23.16 9.60
N THR A 276 0.07 -22.20 9.07
CA THR A 276 0.81 -22.32 7.81
C THR A 276 2.30 -22.23 8.10
N GLU A 277 3.05 -23.30 7.85
CA GLU A 277 4.52 -23.26 7.87
C GLU A 277 5.04 -22.53 6.64
N TYR A 278 5.74 -21.42 6.83
CA TYR A 278 6.28 -20.63 5.74
C TYR A 278 7.61 -19.96 6.10
N LEU A 279 8.23 -19.24 5.16
CA LEU A 279 9.45 -18.48 5.44
C LEU A 279 9.22 -17.45 6.55
N ASP A 280 10.20 -17.32 7.44
CA ASP A 280 10.19 -16.32 8.52
C ASP A 280 10.70 -14.97 8.01
N GLY A 281 10.21 -13.87 8.58
CA GLY A 281 10.59 -12.53 8.19
C GLY A 281 9.61 -11.44 8.61
N GLU A 282 9.83 -10.25 8.10
CA GLU A 282 9.02 -9.08 8.43
C GLU A 282 7.80 -9.01 7.52
N VAL A 283 6.61 -9.08 8.10
CA VAL A 283 5.35 -8.90 7.36
C VAL A 283 5.03 -7.42 7.27
N ARG A 284 5.26 -6.82 6.11
CA ARG A 284 5.04 -5.40 5.84
C ARG A 284 3.59 -5.11 5.51
N LEU A 285 2.99 -4.21 6.29
CA LEU A 285 1.59 -3.80 6.16
C LEU A 285 1.34 -3.13 4.80
N PRO A 286 0.21 -3.41 4.13
CA PRO A 286 -0.05 -2.89 2.80
C PRO A 286 -0.36 -1.38 2.83
N VAL A 287 0.19 -0.65 1.85
CA VAL A 287 -0.11 0.76 1.60
C VAL A 287 -0.93 0.85 0.31
N TRP A 288 -2.06 1.55 0.33
CA TRP A 288 -2.99 1.64 -0.81
C TRP A 288 -3.53 0.29 -1.32
N GLY A 289 -3.52 -0.73 -0.46
CA GLY A 289 -4.11 -2.04 -0.72
C GLY A 289 -5.63 -2.03 -0.78
N PRO A 290 -6.28 -3.10 -1.27
CA PRO A 290 -7.74 -3.23 -1.21
C PRO A 290 -8.28 -3.02 0.22
N PRO A 291 -9.50 -2.49 0.41
CA PRO A 291 -9.98 -2.09 1.74
C PRO A 291 -10.11 -3.24 2.77
N THR A 292 -10.27 -4.47 2.31
CA THR A 292 -10.41 -5.67 3.16
C THR A 292 -9.31 -6.68 2.89
N THR A 293 -8.15 -6.22 2.43
CA THR A 293 -7.04 -7.11 2.06
C THR A 293 -6.42 -7.77 3.27
N THR A 294 -6.15 -9.07 3.17
CA THR A 294 -5.21 -9.79 4.05
C THR A 294 -3.88 -10.04 3.34
N GLU A 295 -3.70 -9.51 2.13
CA GLU A 295 -2.42 -9.52 1.42
C GLU A 295 -1.48 -8.45 1.99
N ALA A 296 -0.26 -8.88 2.30
CA ALA A 296 0.88 -8.10 2.77
C ALA A 296 2.13 -8.47 1.94
N ARG A 297 3.29 -7.90 2.31
CA ARG A 297 4.59 -8.29 1.74
C ARG A 297 5.47 -8.90 2.82
N LEU A 298 5.94 -10.13 2.61
CA LEU A 298 6.92 -10.75 3.50
C LEU A 298 8.33 -10.40 3.02
N MET A 299 9.10 -9.71 3.84
CA MET A 299 10.53 -9.49 3.62
C MET A 299 11.32 -10.52 4.43
N THR A 300 12.07 -11.39 3.74
CA THR A 300 12.74 -12.55 4.35
C THR A 300 14.17 -12.69 3.86
N ASP A 301 15.03 -13.28 4.68
CA ASP A 301 16.32 -13.78 4.26
C ASP A 301 16.27 -15.24 3.76
N GLY A 302 15.13 -15.92 3.92
CA GLY A 302 14.94 -17.30 3.49
C GLY A 302 15.78 -18.34 4.27
N VAL A 303 16.35 -17.99 5.44
CA VAL A 303 17.08 -18.95 6.29
C VAL A 303 16.11 -19.86 7.05
N SER A 304 15.17 -19.26 7.78
CA SER A 304 14.29 -19.94 8.72
C SER A 304 12.85 -19.99 8.23
N THR A 305 12.08 -20.87 8.86
CA THR A 305 10.64 -20.96 8.70
C THR A 305 9.94 -20.65 10.03
N LYS A 306 8.69 -20.19 9.93
CA LYS A 306 7.79 -19.89 11.03
C LYS A 306 6.44 -20.55 10.79
N SER A 307 5.84 -21.03 11.88
CA SER A 307 4.43 -21.44 11.93
C SER A 307 3.55 -20.20 12.11
N TYR A 308 2.79 -19.83 11.08
CA TYR A 308 1.88 -18.68 11.14
C TYR A 308 0.48 -19.12 11.54
N ASP A 309 -0.08 -18.54 12.61
CA ASP A 309 -1.49 -18.69 12.98
C ASP A 309 -2.39 -17.96 11.97
N ASN A 310 -3.12 -18.72 11.16
CA ASN A 310 -3.98 -18.18 10.10
C ASN A 310 -5.09 -17.29 10.68
N THR A 311 -5.73 -17.72 11.77
CA THR A 311 -6.82 -16.98 12.41
C THR A 311 -6.28 -15.75 13.13
N GLY A 312 -5.15 -15.87 13.82
CA GLY A 312 -4.46 -14.74 14.42
C GLY A 312 -4.11 -13.66 13.41
N TYR A 313 -3.49 -14.04 12.30
CA TYR A 313 -3.15 -13.12 11.20
C TYR A 313 -4.38 -12.46 10.58
N GLU A 314 -5.44 -13.24 10.33
CA GLU A 314 -6.72 -12.73 9.83
C GLU A 314 -7.26 -11.61 10.73
N GLN A 315 -7.31 -11.87 12.03
CA GLN A 315 -7.85 -10.93 13.02
C GLN A 315 -6.97 -9.68 13.16
N GLN A 316 -5.65 -9.82 13.03
CA GLN A 316 -4.71 -8.69 13.00
C GLN A 316 -4.93 -7.82 11.76
N MET A 317 -5.00 -8.43 10.57
CA MET A 317 -5.28 -7.70 9.34
C MET A 317 -6.68 -7.09 9.32
N PHE A 318 -7.65 -7.73 9.98
CA PHE A 318 -8.98 -7.17 10.18
C PHE A 318 -8.94 -5.95 11.10
N TYR A 319 -8.23 -6.01 12.24
CA TYR A 319 -8.00 -4.85 13.08
C TYR A 319 -7.30 -3.73 12.30
N PHE A 320 -6.21 -4.05 11.61
CA PHE A 320 -5.47 -3.09 10.80
C PHE A 320 -6.37 -2.34 9.82
N ASN A 321 -7.14 -3.05 8.98
CA ASN A 321 -7.96 -2.41 7.95
C ASN A 321 -9.11 -1.54 8.51
N ASN A 322 -9.61 -1.87 9.70
CA ASN A 322 -10.80 -1.21 10.27
C ASN A 322 -10.49 -0.21 11.38
N VAL A 323 -9.25 -0.21 11.89
CA VAL A 323 -8.82 0.62 12.99
C VAL A 323 -7.51 1.30 12.61
N THR A 324 -6.39 0.58 12.61
CA THR A 324 -5.06 1.16 12.38
C THR A 324 -4.97 1.98 11.09
N ARG A 325 -5.48 1.47 9.98
CA ARG A 325 -5.38 2.07 8.65
C ARG A 325 -6.21 3.35 8.48
N VAL A 326 -7.26 3.48 9.28
CA VAL A 326 -8.29 4.53 9.14
C VAL A 326 -8.23 5.57 10.26
N ARG A 327 -7.36 5.36 11.25
CA ARG A 327 -6.94 6.34 12.25
C ARG A 327 -6.15 7.50 11.61
N ARG A 328 -5.94 8.54 12.42
CA ARG A 328 -5.19 9.73 12.06
C ARG A 328 -3.72 9.61 12.42
N TYR A 329 -2.86 10.00 11.49
CA TYR A 329 -1.40 10.03 11.67
C TYR A 329 -0.86 11.40 11.33
N ARG A 330 0.15 11.82 12.09
CA ARG A 330 0.86 13.06 11.80
C ARG A 330 1.55 12.90 10.45
N THR A 331 1.20 13.78 9.52
CA THR A 331 1.80 13.84 8.18
C THR A 331 2.32 15.25 7.93
N ALA A 332 3.50 15.36 7.33
CA ALA A 332 4.07 16.65 6.94
C ALA A 332 3.38 17.28 5.73
N MET A 333 2.56 16.51 4.98
CA MET A 333 1.84 16.98 3.81
C MET A 333 0.37 16.59 3.86
N ILE A 334 -0.51 17.59 3.75
CA ILE A 334 -1.96 17.46 3.65
C ILE A 334 -2.43 18.30 2.46
N GLY A 335 -3.24 17.72 1.59
CA GLY A 335 -3.60 18.33 0.30
C GLY A 335 -3.07 17.54 -0.89
N ASN A 336 -3.45 17.94 -2.11
CA ASN A 336 -3.04 17.27 -3.36
C ASN A 336 -3.34 15.75 -3.43
N GLY A 337 -4.38 15.31 -2.72
CA GLY A 337 -4.76 13.90 -2.63
C GLY A 337 -4.22 13.15 -1.40
N LEU A 338 -3.39 13.79 -0.57
CA LEU A 338 -2.99 13.29 0.75
C LEU A 338 -3.87 13.84 1.87
N CYS A 339 -4.04 13.03 2.90
CA CYS A 339 -4.76 13.35 4.12
C CYS A 339 -4.02 12.76 5.34
N GLU A 340 -4.55 12.90 6.55
CA GLU A 340 -3.94 12.33 7.76
C GLU A 340 -4.17 10.82 7.92
N SER A 341 -4.33 10.08 6.83
CA SER A 341 -4.54 8.64 6.89
C SER A 341 -3.24 7.84 6.98
N TYR A 342 -3.35 6.59 7.39
CA TYR A 342 -2.24 5.64 7.36
C TYR A 342 -1.59 5.55 5.99
N ASP A 343 -2.38 5.41 4.91
CA ASP A 343 -1.84 5.20 3.57
C ASP A 343 -1.02 6.41 3.10
N SER A 344 -1.48 7.62 3.43
CA SER A 344 -0.77 8.87 3.14
C SER A 344 0.51 9.02 3.97
N ALA A 345 0.43 8.77 5.28
CA ALA A 345 1.58 8.83 6.16
C ALA A 345 2.64 7.77 5.81
N ALA A 346 2.21 6.56 5.44
CA ALA A 346 3.11 5.44 5.14
C ALA A 346 3.84 5.66 3.83
N GLU A 347 3.15 6.22 2.84
CA GLU A 347 3.80 6.65 1.62
C GLU A 347 4.88 7.70 1.88
N LEU A 348 4.58 8.74 2.65
CA LEU A 348 5.58 9.76 2.97
C LEU A 348 6.75 9.22 3.79
N GLN A 349 6.49 8.29 4.70
CA GLN A 349 7.55 7.60 5.45
C GLN A 349 8.46 6.80 4.51
N ILE A 350 7.88 6.05 3.56
CA ILE A 350 8.64 5.25 2.58
C ILE A 350 9.48 6.15 1.68
N LEU A 351 8.87 7.19 1.10
CA LEU A 351 9.57 8.11 0.19
C LEU A 351 10.61 8.95 0.94
N GLY A 352 10.31 9.38 2.17
CA GLY A 352 11.25 10.10 3.02
C GLY A 352 12.45 9.21 3.41
N GLY A 353 12.22 7.94 3.73
CA GLY A 353 13.28 6.96 3.94
C GLY A 353 14.16 6.76 2.70
N PHE A 354 13.56 6.69 1.52
CA PHE A 354 14.29 6.65 0.26
C PHE A 354 15.15 7.90 0.07
N VAL A 355 14.58 9.11 0.19
CA VAL A 355 15.32 10.37 0.05
C VAL A 355 16.47 10.46 1.05
N ALA A 356 16.25 10.08 2.30
CA ALA A 356 17.28 10.07 3.34
C ALA A 356 18.41 9.06 3.08
N SER A 357 18.16 8.01 2.29
CA SER A 357 19.16 7.01 1.91
C SER A 357 20.07 7.45 0.76
N LEU A 358 19.73 8.53 0.04
CA LEU A 358 20.48 8.98 -1.13
C LEU A 358 21.81 9.61 -0.72
N SER A 359 22.88 9.29 -1.46
CA SER A 359 24.09 10.10 -1.44
C SER A 359 23.81 11.48 -2.03
N GLU A 360 24.61 12.48 -1.66
CA GLU A 360 24.46 13.85 -2.17
C GLU A 360 24.49 13.91 -3.71
N SER A 361 25.39 13.15 -4.34
CA SER A 361 25.46 13.06 -5.81
C SER A 361 24.19 12.48 -6.42
N ARG A 362 23.65 11.41 -5.84
CA ARG A 362 22.41 10.76 -6.30
C ARG A 362 21.20 11.65 -6.10
N ARG A 363 21.16 12.38 -4.98
CA ARG A 363 20.13 13.37 -4.67
C ARG A 363 20.07 14.45 -5.74
N ARG A 364 21.20 15.08 -6.08
CA ARG A 364 21.27 16.13 -7.13
C ARG A 364 20.81 15.60 -8.49
N THR A 365 21.28 14.43 -8.91
CA THR A 365 20.83 13.82 -10.18
C THR A 365 19.31 13.59 -10.18
N LEU A 366 18.73 13.18 -9.06
CA LEU A 366 17.29 12.94 -8.98
C LEU A 366 16.49 14.26 -8.97
N GLU A 367 17.00 15.29 -8.29
CA GLU A 367 16.43 16.64 -8.30
C GLU A 367 16.38 17.19 -9.73
N GLU A 368 17.45 17.04 -10.51
CA GLU A 368 17.51 17.42 -11.93
C GLU A 368 16.49 16.65 -12.78
N VAL A 369 16.42 15.33 -12.62
CA VAL A 369 15.48 14.47 -13.39
C VAL A 369 14.02 14.79 -13.08
N LEU A 370 13.71 15.16 -11.84
CA LEU A 370 12.36 15.50 -11.41
C LEU A 370 12.02 16.99 -11.61
N GLY A 371 12.99 17.80 -12.05
CA GLY A 371 12.79 19.23 -12.23
C GLY A 371 12.48 19.95 -10.92
N VAL A 372 13.16 19.57 -9.83
CA VAL A 372 13.00 20.22 -8.53
C VAL A 372 13.59 21.63 -8.61
N GLU A 373 12.74 22.64 -8.57
CA GLU A 373 13.19 24.01 -8.37
C GLU A 373 13.65 24.15 -6.91
N VAL A 374 14.95 24.40 -6.72
CA VAL A 374 15.51 24.65 -5.39
C VAL A 374 15.06 26.04 -4.95
N ASP A 375 13.93 26.10 -4.25
CA ASP A 375 13.59 27.30 -3.49
C ASP A 375 14.56 27.40 -2.31
N GLN A 376 15.41 28.43 -2.30
CA GLN A 376 16.39 28.69 -1.24
C GLN A 376 15.74 29.29 0.02
N SER A 377 14.41 29.42 0.06
CA SER A 377 13.65 29.82 1.25
C SER A 377 13.85 28.81 2.39
N PRO A 378 14.41 29.23 3.55
CA PRO A 378 14.58 28.36 4.72
C PRO A 378 13.26 28.03 5.44
N SER A 379 12.10 28.38 4.86
CA SER A 379 10.77 28.20 5.48
C SER A 379 10.00 26.96 5.01
N ALA A 380 10.51 26.21 4.03
CA ALA A 380 9.82 25.01 3.55
C ALA A 380 9.80 23.93 4.64
N VAL A 381 8.60 23.61 5.14
CA VAL A 381 8.37 22.58 6.18
C VAL A 381 8.65 21.17 5.65
N LEU A 382 8.67 20.99 4.32
CA LEU A 382 8.83 19.71 3.64
C LEU A 382 10.01 19.72 2.67
N ASP A 383 10.74 18.60 2.59
CA ASP A 383 11.82 18.40 1.62
C ASP A 383 11.29 18.54 0.16
N PRO A 384 11.81 19.47 -0.67
CA PRO A 384 11.32 19.69 -2.04
C PRO A 384 11.41 18.45 -2.94
N LEU A 385 12.43 17.61 -2.73
CA LEU A 385 12.59 16.38 -3.49
C LEU A 385 11.51 15.36 -3.13
N LEU A 386 11.12 15.28 -1.85
CA LEU A 386 10.04 14.43 -1.39
C LEU A 386 8.70 14.84 -2.04
N GLU A 387 8.43 16.14 -2.13
CA GLU A 387 7.22 16.63 -2.79
C GLU A 387 7.21 16.29 -4.30
N ALA A 388 8.33 16.52 -4.99
CA ALA A 388 8.45 16.20 -6.41
C ALA A 388 8.28 14.70 -6.69
N LEU A 389 8.86 13.84 -5.84
CA LEU A 389 8.66 12.40 -5.90
C LEU A 389 7.20 12.02 -5.75
N PHE A 390 6.50 12.57 -4.77
CA PHE A 390 5.07 12.32 -4.55
C PHE A 390 4.23 12.70 -5.79
N ARG A 391 4.50 13.88 -6.38
CA ARG A 391 3.80 14.35 -7.59
C ARG A 391 4.07 13.41 -8.77
N ARG A 392 5.33 13.03 -8.99
CA ARG A 392 5.70 12.10 -10.07
C ARG A 392 5.09 10.72 -9.89
N LEU A 393 5.10 10.20 -8.66
CA LEU A 393 4.50 8.91 -8.35
C LEU A 393 3.01 8.87 -8.69
N SER A 394 2.32 9.98 -8.45
CA SER A 394 0.90 10.15 -8.79
C SER A 394 0.63 10.13 -10.29
N SER A 395 1.52 10.67 -11.14
CA SER A 395 1.39 10.54 -12.59
C SER A 395 1.69 9.11 -13.07
N GLU A 396 2.74 8.48 -12.55
CA GLU A 396 3.20 7.14 -12.99
C GLU A 396 2.26 6.01 -12.53
N SER A 397 1.63 6.17 -11.37
CA SER A 397 0.75 5.16 -10.78
C SER A 397 -0.72 5.33 -11.18
N SER A 398 -1.06 6.42 -11.86
CA SER A 398 -2.42 6.66 -12.34
C SER A 398 -2.72 5.69 -13.48
N ALA A 399 -3.60 4.71 -13.22
CA ALA A 399 -4.11 3.77 -14.23
C ALA A 399 -4.89 4.42 -15.40
N ARG A 400 -4.90 5.76 -15.50
CA ARG A 400 -5.22 6.46 -16.74
C ARG A 400 -4.05 6.28 -17.70
N GLY A 401 -3.96 5.08 -18.26
CA GLY A 401 -3.39 4.94 -19.59
C GLY A 401 -4.02 6.00 -20.48
N ALA A 402 -3.21 6.60 -21.32
CA ALA A 402 -3.60 7.43 -22.45
C ALA A 402 -4.96 6.98 -23.02
N LYS A 403 -6.03 7.62 -22.57
CA LYS A 403 -7.25 7.78 -23.36
C LYS A 403 -7.16 9.22 -23.82
N GLY A 404 -6.83 9.38 -25.09
CA GLY A 404 -6.54 10.66 -25.69
C GLY A 404 -7.58 11.72 -25.34
N ARG A 405 -7.09 12.92 -25.06
CA ARG A 405 -7.21 14.07 -25.95
C ARG A 405 -6.00 14.95 -25.76
#